data_AF-A0A2S7D6E1-F1
#
_entry.id   AF-A0A2S7D6E1-F1
#
_cell.length_a   1.000
_cell.length_b   1.000
_cell.length_c   1.000
_cell.angle_alpha   90.00
_cell.angle_beta   90.00
_cell.angle_gamma   90.00
#
_symmetry.space_group_name_H-M   'P 1'
#
loop_
_entity.id
_entity.type
_entity.pdbx_description
1 polymer ?
#
loop_
_entity_poly.entity_id
_entity_poly.type
_entity_poly.pdbx_seq_one_letter_code
_entity_poly.pdbx_strand_id
1 'polypeptide(L)' 'MRYPDGQEAKAGDLVQIDTLYRGMVIACMDTDDYLAGCEDWSYLRSGVMVDTDFAGLVHYDQESALAEDMVLVSRQPTR' A
#
# COMPACT_ATOMS: atom_id res chain seq x y z
N MET A 1 -6.14 -2.83 4.95
CA MET A 1 -4.82 -2.85 5.58
C MET A 1 -4.74 -1.59 6.41
N ARG A 2 -4.17 -1.66 7.61
CA ARG A 2 -3.96 -0.47 8.45
C ARG A 2 -2.49 -0.32 8.76
N TYR A 3 -2.00 0.91 8.66
CA TYR A 3 -0.68 1.28 9.12
C TYR A 3 -0.59 1.21 10.66
N PRO A 4 0.62 1.20 11.24
CA PRO A 4 0.81 1.16 12.69
C PRO A 4 0.16 2.32 13.46
N ASP A 5 -0.07 3.46 12.80
CA ASP A 5 -0.77 4.62 13.38
C ASP A 5 -2.30 4.50 13.34
N GLY A 6 -2.83 3.37 12.85
CA GLY A 6 -4.25 3.07 12.75
C GLY A 6 -4.93 3.61 11.49
N GLN A 7 -4.24 4.41 10.67
CA GLN A 7 -4.78 4.89 9.40
C GLN A 7 -4.99 3.72 8.43
N GLU A 8 -6.14 3.71 7.77
CA GLU A 8 -6.44 2.77 6.70
C GLU A 8 -5.64 3.15 5.45
N ALA A 9 -5.03 2.17 4.80
CA ALA A 9 -4.29 2.37 3.56
C ALA A 9 -5.21 2.78 2.41
N LYS A 10 -4.72 3.66 1.54
CA LYS A 10 -5.45 4.17 0.38
C LYS A 10 -4.57 4.16 -0.86
N ALA A 11 -5.20 4.06 -2.03
CA ALA A 11 -4.50 4.25 -3.29
C ALA A 11 -3.90 5.67 -3.36
N GLY A 12 -2.64 5.77 -3.77
CA GLY A 12 -1.85 7.00 -3.79
C GLY A 12 -1.10 7.32 -2.49
N ASP A 13 -1.20 6.48 -1.45
CA ASP A 13 -0.37 6.63 -0.25
C ASP A 13 1.11 6.38 -0.58
N LEU A 14 1.97 7.30 -0.14
CA LEU A 14 3.41 7.08 -0.15
C LEU A 14 3.80 6.41 1.17
N VAL A 15 4.45 5.26 1.07
CA VAL A 15 4.87 4.45 2.22
C VAL A 15 6.38 4.31 2.28
N GLN A 16 6.88 4.06 3.48
CA GLN A 16 8.24 3.61 3.74
C GLN A 16 8.19 2.16 4.23
N ILE A 17 9.16 1.36 3.81
CA ILE A 17 9.27 -0.08 4.10
C ILE A 17 10.68 -0.36 4.60
N ASP A 18 10.81 -1.14 5.68
CA ASP A 18 12.07 -1.53 6.33
C ASP A 18 13.01 -0.32 6.58
N THR A 19 12.42 0.82 6.96
CA THR A 19 13.11 2.11 7.19
C THR A 19 13.88 2.72 6.02
N LEU A 20 14.00 2.02 4.89
CA LEU A 20 14.93 2.33 3.80
C LEU A 20 14.21 2.54 2.47
N TYR A 21 13.29 1.63 2.14
CA TYR A 21 12.65 1.59 0.83
C TYR A 21 11.39 2.43 0.82
N ARG A 22 10.97 2.83 -0.39
CA ARG A 22 9.72 3.55 -0.59
C ARG A 22 8.88 2.88 -1.65
N GLY A 23 7.58 3.14 -1.55
CA GLY A 23 6.65 2.75 -2.59
C GLY A 23 5.38 3.55 -2.52
N MET A 24 4.61 3.49 -3.61
CA MET A 24 3.27 4.04 -3.68
C MET A 24 2.26 2.90 -3.66
N VAL A 25 1.28 2.99 -2.77
CA VAL A 25 0.13 2.08 -2.82
C VAL A 25 -0.64 2.36 -4.10
N ILE A 26 -0.71 1.39 -5.01
CA ILE A 26 -1.46 1.53 -6.27
C ILE A 26 -2.85 0.89 -6.18
N ALA A 27 -3.05 -0.02 -5.24
CA ALA A 27 -4.32 -0.69 -4.97
C ALA A 27 -4.42 -1.10 -3.50
N CYS A 28 -5.59 -0.94 -2.91
CA CYS A 28 -5.99 -1.46 -1.61
C CYS A 28 -7.23 -2.34 -1.79
N MET A 29 -7.04 -3.65 -1.76
CA MET A 29 -8.12 -4.62 -1.99
C MET A 29 -9.05 -4.74 -0.78
N ASP A 30 -8.61 -4.36 0.43
CA ASP A 30 -9.46 -4.39 1.63
C ASP A 30 -10.60 -3.35 1.59
N THR A 31 -10.44 -2.29 0.79
CA THR A 31 -11.37 -1.16 0.69
C THR A 31 -11.90 -0.93 -0.72
N ASP A 32 -11.51 -1.78 -1.67
CA ASP A 32 -11.76 -1.58 -3.11
C ASP A 32 -11.31 -0.18 -3.61
N ASP A 33 -10.16 0.30 -3.14
CA ASP A 33 -9.59 1.60 -3.54
C ASP A 33 -8.39 1.37 -4.47
N TYR A 34 -8.50 1.80 -5.73
CA TYR A 34 -7.53 1.52 -6.78
C TYR A 34 -7.16 2.81 -7.52
N LEU A 35 -5.89 2.95 -7.90
CA LEU A 35 -5.54 3.89 -8.95
C LEU A 35 -6.17 3.44 -10.27
N ALA A 36 -6.48 4.39 -11.15
CA ALA A 36 -7.11 4.08 -12.43
C ALA A 36 -6.26 3.09 -13.25
N GLY A 37 -6.86 1.95 -13.62
CA GLY A 37 -6.17 0.90 -14.38
C GLY A 37 -5.37 -0.09 -13.51
N CYS A 38 -5.50 -0.02 -12.18
CA CYS A 38 -4.85 -0.93 -11.22
C CYS A 38 -5.83 -1.90 -10.56
N GLU A 39 -7.04 -2.07 -11.11
CA GLU A 39 -8.11 -2.94 -10.59
C GLU A 39 -7.82 -4.44 -10.82
N ASP A 40 -6.86 -4.76 -11.68
CA ASP A 40 -6.46 -6.13 -12.04
C ASP A 40 -5.98 -6.95 -10.83
N TRP A 41 -5.61 -6.30 -9.73
CA TRP A 41 -5.15 -6.94 -8.49
C TRP A 41 -6.28 -7.36 -7.53
N SER A 42 -7.53 -7.02 -7.84
CA SER A 42 -8.70 -7.31 -7.00
C SER A 42 -8.87 -8.80 -6.65
N TYR A 43 -8.38 -9.72 -7.48
CA TYR A 43 -8.44 -11.16 -7.21
C TYR A 43 -7.66 -11.60 -5.96
N LEU A 44 -6.72 -10.77 -5.47
CA LEU A 44 -5.96 -11.01 -4.24
C LEU A 44 -6.80 -10.79 -2.97
N ARG A 45 -7.96 -10.11 -3.08
CA ARG A 45 -9.00 -9.91 -2.05
C ARG A 45 -8.62 -9.09 -0.82
N SER A 46 -7.36 -9.04 -0.41
CA SER A 46 -6.94 -8.34 0.80
C SER A 46 -5.54 -7.78 0.70
N GLY A 47 -5.23 -6.77 1.51
CA GLY A 47 -3.94 -6.10 1.55
C GLY A 47 -3.82 -4.93 0.58
N VAL A 48 -2.59 -4.61 0.21
CA VAL A 48 -2.25 -3.57 -0.76
C VAL A 48 -1.27 -4.07 -1.81
N MET A 49 -1.37 -3.52 -3.01
CA MET A 49 -0.31 -3.60 -4.02
C MET A 49 0.50 -2.31 -3.95
N VAL A 50 1.81 -2.44 -3.84
CA VAL A 50 2.74 -1.31 -3.74
C VAL A 50 3.69 -1.33 -4.93
N ASP A 51 3.78 -0.21 -5.65
CA ASP A 51 4.83 0.03 -6.63
C ASP A 51 6.07 0.57 -5.90
N THR A 52 7.06 -0.30 -5.72
CA THR A 52 8.25 -0.06 -4.91
C THR A 52 9.44 0.37 -5.76
N ASP A 53 10.35 1.13 -5.15
CA ASP A 53 11.59 1.58 -5.81
C ASP A 53 12.69 0.50 -5.90
N PHE A 54 12.47 -0.68 -5.31
CA PHE A 54 13.49 -1.75 -5.24
C PHE A 54 13.11 -3.04 -5.98
N ALA A 55 11.83 -3.40 -6.06
CA ALA A 55 11.37 -4.67 -6.63
C ALA A 55 10.22 -4.53 -7.63
N GLY A 56 9.74 -3.31 -7.91
CA GLY A 56 8.52 -3.08 -8.70
C GLY A 56 7.28 -3.39 -7.87
N LEU A 57 6.34 -4.16 -8.42
CA LEU A 57 5.06 -4.44 -7.75
C LEU A 57 5.21 -5.54 -6.67
N VAL A 58 4.89 -5.19 -5.44
CA VAL A 58 4.91 -6.10 -4.28
C VAL A 58 3.55 -6.07 -3.59
N HIS A 59 3.00 -7.26 -3.35
CA HIS A 59 1.77 -7.43 -2.58
C HIS A 59 2.10 -7.56 -1.09
N TYR A 60 1.42 -6.76 -0.28
CA TYR A 60 1.52 -6.78 1.17
C TYR A 60 0.15 -7.04 1.78
N ASP A 61 0.05 -8.12 2.54
CA ASP A 61 -1.04 -8.30 3.50
C ASP A 61 -0.73 -7.62 4.84
N GLN A 62 -1.62 -7.75 5.82
CA GLN A 62 -1.44 -7.10 7.12
C GLN A 62 -0.22 -7.62 7.89
N GLU A 63 0.10 -8.92 7.78
CA GLU A 63 1.19 -9.54 8.54
C GLU A 63 2.55 -9.14 7.94
N SER A 64 2.69 -9.26 6.63
CA SER A 64 3.90 -8.84 5.89
C SER A 64 4.17 -7.35 6.01
N ALA A 65 3.15 -6.49 5.92
CA ALA A 65 3.31 -5.05 6.11
C ALA A 65 3.81 -4.70 7.53
N LEU A 66 3.33 -5.41 8.56
CA LEU A 66 3.82 -5.24 9.93
C LEU A 66 5.24 -5.79 10.12
N ALA A 67 5.55 -6.93 9.50
CA ALA A 67 6.86 -7.56 9.58
C ALA A 67 7.97 -6.72 8.92
N GLU A 68 7.64 -5.94 7.89
CA GLU A 68 8.56 -5.04 7.19
C GLU A 68 8.45 -3.58 7.66
N ASP A 69 7.90 -3.32 8.84
CA ASP A 69 7.79 -1.98 9.44
C ASP A 69 7.21 -0.92 8.48
N MET A 70 6.17 -1.30 7.71
CA MET A 70 5.56 -0.41 6.73
C MET A 70 4.84 0.74 7.43
N VAL A 71 5.18 1.97 7.06
CA VAL A 71 4.57 3.20 7.61
C VAL A 71 4.13 4.16 6.53
N LEU A 72 3.03 4.89 6.80
CA LEU A 72 2.58 5.98 5.95
C LEU A 72 3.52 7.18 6.07
N VAL A 73 4.04 7.66 4.94
CA VAL A 73 4.88 8.86 4.87
C VAL A 73 4.03 10.08 4.53
N SER A 74 3.18 9.96 3.51
CA SER A 74 2.29 11.05 3.10
C SER A 74 1.12 10.53 2.28
N ARG A 75 0.00 11.23 2.40
CA ARG A 75 -1.18 11.06 1.56
C ARG A 75 -1.46 12.39 0.87
N GLN A 76 -1.55 12.42 -0.45
CA GLN A 76 -2.01 13.63 -1.12
C GLN A 76 -3.48 13.88 -0.74
N PRO A 77 -3.87 15.10 -0.35
CA PRO A 77 -5.27 15.41 -0.10
C PRO A 77 -6.05 15.19 -1.39
N THR A 78 -7.06 14.33 -1.33
CA THR A 78 -8.01 14.11 -2.42
C THR A 78 -8.62 15.47 -2.78
N ARG A 79 -8.40 15.93 -4.02
CA ARG A 79 -8.86 17.23 -4.49
C ARG A 79 -10.30 17.16 -5.01
#